data_AF-A0A944K5D2-F1
#
_entry.id   AF-A0A944K5D2-F1
#
_cell.length_a   1.000
_cell.length_b   1.000
_cell.length_c   1.000
_cell.angle_alpha   90.00
_cell.angle_beta   90.00
_cell.angle_gamma   90.00
#
_symmetry.space_group_name_H-M   'P 1'
#
loop_
_entity.id
_entity.type
_entity.pdbx_description
1 polymer ?
#
loop_
_entity_poly.entity_id
_entity_poly.type
_entity_poly.pdbx_seq_one_letter_code
_entity_poly.pdbx_strand_id
1 'polypeptide(L)'
;MAVPGDPPNGTPEGIGGGDDEFRADELRSVVFDEEFVRAARLQEYSAQERMGEHARAVRSRSIWSSGGGSASRTGTPGRGARQGMLLVLLIATAFAAAVYMGLRNPYIPPASGPARPLAGTVVPLAPASAVTGGRPADLYATSPAADYRVGAAGIVLPAVRRTHHFTDGQVVTALSIAKDYLVQSSLDPDVLAGTASRPVRVLLDPDQLAQFDRSMSAPVGDGAHAATAWLVRFDPTTAVLADSRVRVSGTLSFEEVTPNVLEVTTDHTFVYAVRPATGAPAAADGASLFTVRRELRLRFDREDLAARRAEVASAYVMAGPQDCSADPAGGFRPVLAGAGPTTVGPAASDPYATGHPRRAAGLCGVLAQPATPTATPVSPAP
;
A
#
# COMPACT_ATOMS: atom_id res chain seq x y z
N MET A 1 -86.69 15.13 8.82
CA MET A 1 -86.62 15.66 10.20
C MET A 1 -85.17 15.60 10.63
N ALA A 2 -84.56 16.74 10.94
CA ALA A 2 -83.21 16.85 11.49
C ALA A 2 -83.26 17.88 12.63
N VAL A 3 -82.71 17.50 13.78
CA VAL A 3 -82.70 18.25 15.03
C VAL A 3 -81.74 19.45 14.93
N PRO A 4 -82.09 20.64 15.44
CA PRO A 4 -81.16 21.78 15.55
C PRO A 4 -80.11 21.53 16.65
N GLY A 5 -78.83 21.75 16.35
CA GLY A 5 -77.76 21.81 17.36
C GLY A 5 -77.58 23.25 17.86
N ASP A 6 -77.49 23.40 19.18
CA ASP A 6 -77.27 24.67 19.89
C ASP A 6 -75.94 25.36 19.51
N PRO A 7 -75.87 26.70 19.60
CA PRO A 7 -74.63 27.45 19.40
C PRO A 7 -73.71 27.39 20.64
N PRO A 8 -72.36 27.42 20.46
CA PRO A 8 -71.42 27.40 21.57
C PRO A 8 -71.36 28.72 22.34
N ASN A 9 -71.03 28.56 23.62
CA ASN A 9 -71.18 29.46 24.74
C ASN A 9 -70.21 30.67 24.74
N GLY A 10 -70.72 31.81 25.22
CA GLY A 10 -70.06 32.94 25.91
C GLY A 10 -68.61 33.36 25.60
N THR A 11 -68.46 34.62 25.16
CA THR A 11 -67.26 35.43 25.35
C THR A 11 -67.01 35.73 26.83
N PRO A 12 -65.79 35.59 27.36
CA PRO A 12 -65.46 36.16 28.66
C PRO A 12 -65.18 37.66 28.50
N GLU A 13 -66.07 38.50 29.02
CA GLU A 13 -65.81 39.92 29.25
C GLU A 13 -65.16 40.12 30.63
N GLY A 14 -64.08 40.90 30.65
CA GLY A 14 -63.62 41.67 31.80
C GLY A 14 -62.55 41.00 32.68
N ILE A 15 -61.58 41.70 33.29
CA ILE A 15 -61.33 43.14 33.42
C ILE A 15 -59.86 43.28 33.91
N GLY A 16 -59.13 44.28 33.40
CA GLY A 16 -58.36 45.18 34.26
C GLY A 16 -56.88 44.90 34.57
N GLY A 17 -56.02 45.76 34.01
CA GLY A 17 -55.14 46.64 34.79
C GLY A 17 -53.74 46.15 35.17
N GLY A 18 -52.73 46.90 34.71
CA GLY A 18 -51.31 46.75 35.08
C GLY A 18 -50.70 45.45 34.54
N ASP A 19 -49.44 45.28 34.25
CA ASP A 19 -48.19 46.03 34.29
C ASP A 19 -47.16 45.06 33.70
N ASP A 20 -45.96 45.55 33.40
CA ASP A 20 -44.96 44.84 32.60
C ASP A 20 -44.50 43.51 33.22
N GLU A 21 -44.77 42.37 32.58
CA GLU A 21 -43.79 41.28 32.49
C GLU A 21 -44.13 40.25 31.38
N PHE A 22 -43.22 40.14 30.42
CA PHE A 22 -43.21 39.12 29.37
C PHE A 22 -43.30 37.70 29.97
N ARG A 23 -44.48 37.07 29.87
CA ARG A 23 -44.62 35.60 29.95
C ARG A 23 -44.79 35.05 28.54
N ALA A 24 -43.85 34.20 28.12
CA ALA A 24 -43.81 33.56 26.80
C ALA A 24 -44.84 32.42 26.65
N ASP A 25 -45.84 32.37 27.54
CA ASP A 25 -46.71 31.24 27.77
C ASP A 25 -48.14 31.52 27.28
N GLU A 26 -48.57 32.78 27.23
CA GLU A 26 -49.90 33.19 26.72
C GLU A 26 -49.97 33.32 25.19
N LEU A 27 -48.82 33.46 24.51
CA LEU A 27 -48.78 33.51 23.04
C LEU A 27 -48.80 32.11 22.39
N ARG A 28 -48.77 31.04 23.18
CA ARG A 28 -48.87 29.66 22.69
C ARG A 28 -50.31 29.15 22.53
N SER A 29 -51.33 29.90 22.96
CA SER A 29 -52.74 29.54 22.76
C SER A 29 -53.44 30.32 21.64
N VAL A 30 -52.71 31.14 20.87
CA VAL A 30 -53.20 31.72 19.60
C VAL A 30 -52.66 30.93 18.40
N VAL A 31 -52.29 29.67 18.63
CA VAL A 31 -51.97 28.73 17.57
C VAL A 31 -53.30 28.25 17.01
N PHE A 32 -53.62 28.74 15.81
CA PHE A 32 -54.81 28.37 15.04
C PHE A 32 -55.26 26.93 15.29
N ASP A 33 -56.37 26.78 16.02
CA ASP A 33 -56.95 25.48 16.29
C ASP A 33 -57.20 24.74 14.97
N GLU A 34 -57.11 23.41 15.00
CA GLU A 34 -57.29 22.56 13.81
C GLU A 34 -58.65 22.80 13.10
N GLU A 35 -59.64 23.29 13.86
CA GLU A 35 -60.94 23.78 13.38
C GLU A 35 -60.82 25.05 12.51
N PHE A 36 -59.95 26.01 12.85
CA PHE A 36 -59.72 27.22 12.06
C PHE A 36 -59.07 26.89 10.69
N VAL A 37 -58.12 25.96 10.68
CA VAL A 37 -57.50 25.45 9.44
C VAL A 37 -58.51 24.68 8.59
N ARG A 38 -59.50 24.03 9.23
CA ARG A 38 -60.59 23.32 8.54
C ARG A 38 -61.60 24.30 7.93
N ALA A 39 -61.89 25.42 8.61
CA ALA A 39 -62.78 26.48 8.13
C ALA A 39 -62.18 27.29 6.95
N ALA A 40 -60.84 27.36 6.83
CA ALA A 40 -60.15 28.01 5.71
C ALA A 40 -60.40 27.38 4.33
N ARG A 41 -61.18 26.29 4.27
CA ARG A 41 -61.64 25.63 3.03
C ARG A 41 -62.88 26.27 2.45
N LEU A 42 -63.49 27.23 3.12
CA LEU A 42 -64.72 27.89 2.69
C LEU A 42 -64.38 29.23 2.02
N GLN A 43 -64.94 29.48 0.84
CA GLN A 43 -64.84 30.76 0.13
C GLN A 43 -66.24 31.33 -0.06
N GLU A 44 -66.43 32.57 0.39
CA GLU A 44 -67.67 33.31 0.15
C GLU A 44 -67.75 33.79 -1.30
N TYR A 45 -68.98 33.79 -1.84
CA TYR A 45 -69.28 34.32 -3.16
C TYR A 45 -69.23 35.85 -3.16
N SER A 46 -68.81 36.43 -4.29
CA SER A 46 -68.81 37.89 -4.48
C SER A 46 -70.24 38.44 -4.57
N ALA A 47 -70.41 39.74 -4.31
CA ALA A 47 -71.73 40.38 -4.27
C ALA A 47 -72.52 40.25 -5.59
N GLN A 48 -71.84 40.20 -6.74
CA GLN A 48 -72.48 39.94 -8.04
C GLN A 48 -72.96 38.49 -8.20
N GLU A 49 -72.25 37.51 -7.65
CA GLU A 49 -72.60 36.08 -7.76
C GLU A 49 -73.81 35.70 -6.88
N ARG A 50 -74.16 36.53 -5.89
CA ARG A 50 -75.36 36.38 -5.05
C ARG A 50 -76.66 36.83 -5.71
N MET A 51 -76.62 37.49 -6.88
CA MET A 51 -77.81 38.01 -7.56
C MET A 51 -78.52 37.01 -8.50
N GLY A 52 -78.03 35.76 -8.60
CA GLY A 52 -78.70 34.67 -9.34
C GLY A 52 -79.69 33.86 -8.48
N GLU A 53 -80.40 32.91 -9.09
CA GLU A 53 -81.39 32.08 -8.38
C GLU A 53 -80.75 31.22 -7.25
N HIS A 54 -81.12 31.55 -6.01
CA HIS A 54 -81.07 30.75 -4.78
C HIS A 54 -79.85 29.83 -4.60
N ALA A 55 -78.64 30.40 -4.65
CA ALA A 55 -77.40 29.68 -4.35
C ALA A 55 -76.94 29.90 -2.88
N ARG A 56 -76.56 28.81 -2.21
CA ARG A 56 -76.00 28.82 -0.84
C ARG A 56 -74.81 29.80 -0.72
N ALA A 57 -74.71 30.48 0.43
CA ALA A 57 -73.79 31.60 0.65
C ALA A 57 -72.28 31.25 0.62
N VAL A 58 -71.90 29.97 0.57
CA VAL A 58 -70.51 29.51 0.73
C VAL A 58 -70.23 28.30 -0.17
N ARG A 59 -69.06 28.25 -0.81
CA ARG A 59 -68.54 27.06 -1.49
C ARG A 59 -67.24 26.55 -0.84
N SER A 60 -67.05 25.23 -0.84
CA SER A 60 -65.78 24.63 -0.42
C SER A 60 -64.73 24.71 -1.54
N ARG A 61 -63.58 25.33 -1.27
CA ARG A 61 -62.37 25.23 -2.10
C ARG A 61 -61.77 23.83 -1.97
N SER A 62 -61.84 23.03 -3.03
CA SER A 62 -60.95 21.88 -3.17
C SER A 62 -59.56 22.38 -3.58
N ILE A 63 -58.55 22.26 -2.70
CA ILE A 63 -57.15 22.62 -3.01
C ILE A 63 -56.52 21.65 -4.04
N TRP A 64 -57.25 20.61 -4.43
CA TRP A 64 -56.83 19.64 -5.44
C TRP A 64 -57.61 19.77 -6.76
N SER A 65 -57.59 20.98 -7.32
CA SER A 65 -58.08 21.24 -8.68
C SER A 65 -56.97 21.78 -9.59
N SER A 66 -55.79 21.18 -9.50
CA SER A 66 -54.79 21.15 -10.58
C SER A 66 -54.44 19.70 -10.88
N GLY A 67 -55.28 19.05 -11.68
CA GLY A 67 -54.92 17.82 -12.40
C GLY A 67 -55.79 16.59 -12.10
N GLY A 68 -56.90 16.45 -12.83
CA GLY A 68 -57.39 15.13 -13.27
C GLY A 68 -58.38 14.42 -12.35
N GLY A 69 -59.67 14.74 -12.52
CA GLY A 69 -60.76 14.00 -11.91
C GLY A 69 -60.85 12.54 -12.40
N SER A 70 -61.13 11.65 -11.45
CA SER A 70 -61.70 10.33 -11.71
C SER A 70 -63.09 10.52 -12.32
N ALA A 71 -63.18 10.39 -13.63
CA ALA A 71 -64.44 10.17 -14.32
C ALA A 71 -64.20 9.15 -15.44
N SER A 72 -64.82 7.99 -15.27
CA SER A 72 -65.08 7.02 -16.32
C SER A 72 -65.62 7.74 -17.57
N ARG A 73 -64.82 7.74 -18.65
CA ARG A 73 -65.26 7.52 -20.03
C ARG A 73 -64.06 7.48 -20.98
N THR A 74 -64.11 6.48 -21.86
CA THR A 74 -63.32 6.27 -23.08
C THR A 74 -62.82 7.56 -23.75
N GLY A 75 -61.51 7.76 -23.83
CA GLY A 75 -60.90 8.90 -24.52
C GLY A 75 -59.37 8.91 -24.44
N THR A 76 -58.73 9.00 -25.60
CA THR A 76 -57.30 8.99 -25.93
C THR A 76 -56.38 9.72 -24.94
N PRO A 77 -55.19 9.19 -24.56
CA PRO A 77 -54.34 9.80 -23.54
C PRO A 77 -53.76 11.14 -24.02
N GLY A 78 -54.12 12.20 -23.31
CA GLY A 78 -53.69 13.58 -23.54
C GLY A 78 -52.19 13.80 -23.30
N ARG A 79 -51.64 14.78 -24.03
CA ARG A 79 -50.21 15.13 -24.12
C ARG A 79 -49.46 15.25 -22.79
N GLY A 80 -50.13 15.58 -21.68
CA GLY A 80 -49.51 15.73 -20.35
C GLY A 80 -49.03 14.42 -19.71
N ALA A 81 -49.79 13.33 -19.84
CA ALA A 81 -49.36 12.02 -19.33
C ALA A 81 -48.17 11.46 -20.13
N ARG A 82 -48.14 11.76 -21.44
CA ARG A 82 -47.01 11.43 -22.33
C ARG A 82 -45.76 12.24 -21.99
N GLN A 83 -45.92 13.51 -21.65
CA GLN A 83 -44.80 14.38 -21.22
C GLN A 83 -44.18 13.94 -19.88
N GLY A 84 -45.01 13.58 -18.89
CA GLY A 84 -44.50 13.04 -17.63
C GLY A 84 -43.76 11.71 -17.83
N MET A 85 -44.29 10.83 -18.67
CA MET A 85 -43.65 9.54 -18.98
C MET A 85 -42.33 9.73 -19.76
N LEU A 86 -42.27 10.70 -20.69
CA LEU A 86 -41.05 11.07 -21.40
C LEU A 86 -39.96 11.61 -20.46
N LEU A 87 -40.33 12.41 -19.46
CA LEU A 87 -39.38 12.96 -18.49
C LEU A 87 -38.79 11.85 -17.60
N VAL A 88 -39.63 10.95 -17.08
CA VAL A 88 -39.18 9.80 -16.28
C VAL A 88 -38.26 8.90 -17.11
N LEU A 89 -38.62 8.66 -18.38
CA LEU A 89 -37.81 7.85 -19.28
C LEU A 89 -36.47 8.53 -19.56
N LEU A 90 -36.43 9.84 -19.77
CA LEU A 90 -35.19 10.62 -19.91
C LEU A 90 -34.29 10.51 -18.67
N ILE A 91 -34.85 10.68 -17.47
CA ILE A 91 -34.10 10.57 -16.21
C ILE A 91 -33.56 9.16 -16.03
N ALA A 92 -34.39 8.13 -16.25
CA ALA A 92 -33.96 6.74 -16.15
C ALA A 92 -32.87 6.41 -17.18
N THR A 93 -32.96 6.94 -18.40
CA THR A 93 -31.95 6.74 -19.45
C THR A 93 -30.65 7.44 -19.12
N ALA A 94 -30.71 8.68 -18.60
CA ALA A 94 -29.53 9.41 -18.15
C ALA A 94 -28.85 8.72 -16.98
N PHE A 95 -29.62 8.20 -16.03
CA PHE A 95 -29.10 7.45 -14.89
C PHE A 95 -28.47 6.12 -15.34
N ALA A 96 -29.14 5.38 -16.22
CA ALA A 96 -28.59 4.17 -16.82
C ALA A 96 -27.30 4.44 -17.61
N ALA A 97 -27.23 5.55 -18.35
CA ALA A 97 -26.04 5.96 -19.07
C ALA A 97 -24.89 6.36 -18.12
N ALA A 98 -25.20 7.06 -17.02
CA ALA A 98 -24.21 7.41 -16.00
C ALA A 98 -23.67 6.17 -15.28
N VAL A 99 -24.54 5.23 -14.92
CA VAL A 99 -24.15 3.94 -14.33
C VAL A 99 -23.35 3.11 -15.34
N TYR A 100 -23.77 3.07 -16.60
CA TYR A 100 -23.05 2.35 -17.66
C TYR A 100 -21.69 2.96 -17.98
N MET A 101 -21.56 4.29 -17.99
CA MET A 101 -20.27 5.00 -18.14
C MET A 101 -19.39 4.85 -16.89
N GLY A 102 -19.98 4.83 -15.69
CA GLY A 102 -19.25 4.56 -14.45
C GLY A 102 -18.75 3.13 -14.34
N LEU A 103 -19.50 2.16 -14.89
CA LEU A 103 -19.13 0.75 -14.95
C LEU A 103 -18.20 0.42 -16.13
N ARG A 104 -18.34 1.12 -17.26
CA ARG A 104 -17.40 1.08 -18.39
C ARG A 104 -16.47 2.27 -18.31
N ASN A 105 -15.55 2.25 -17.35
CA ASN A 105 -14.40 3.14 -17.37
C ASN A 105 -13.62 2.91 -18.69
N PRO A 106 -13.62 3.84 -19.67
CA PRO A 106 -12.98 3.61 -20.97
C PRO A 106 -11.46 3.68 -20.89
N TYR A 107 -10.91 4.00 -19.72
CA TYR A 107 -9.48 3.93 -19.47
C TYR A 107 -9.12 2.53 -19.00
N ILE A 108 -9.13 1.58 -19.93
CA ILE A 108 -8.31 0.38 -19.81
C ILE A 108 -6.90 0.87 -20.17
N PRO A 109 -6.01 1.16 -19.21
CA PRO A 109 -4.62 1.36 -19.55
C PRO A 109 -4.18 0.13 -20.36
N PRO A 110 -3.37 0.31 -21.43
CA PRO A 110 -2.93 -0.82 -22.22
C PRO A 110 -2.33 -1.86 -21.28
N ALA A 111 -2.73 -3.13 -21.45
CA ALA A 111 -2.25 -4.23 -20.63
C ALA A 111 -0.72 -4.14 -20.57
N SER A 112 -0.18 -4.12 -19.35
CA SER A 112 1.25 -4.26 -19.16
C SER A 112 1.68 -5.56 -19.83
N GLY A 113 2.82 -5.54 -20.52
CA GLY A 113 3.39 -6.79 -21.05
C GLY A 113 3.69 -7.77 -19.91
N PRO A 114 3.83 -9.08 -20.21
CA PRO A 114 4.12 -10.09 -19.20
C PRO A 114 5.39 -9.73 -18.42
N ALA A 115 5.44 -10.11 -17.15
CA ALA A 115 6.59 -9.83 -16.30
C ALA A 115 7.83 -10.53 -16.87
N ARG A 116 8.98 -9.86 -16.81
CA ARG A 116 10.21 -10.45 -17.33
C ARG A 116 10.77 -11.47 -16.33
N PRO A 117 11.40 -12.55 -16.81
CA PRO A 117 12.18 -13.42 -15.94
C PRO A 117 13.29 -12.63 -15.21
N LEU A 118 13.57 -12.98 -13.96
CA LEU A 118 14.70 -12.44 -13.20
C LEU A 118 16.01 -12.74 -13.94
N ALA A 119 16.84 -11.70 -14.09
CA ALA A 119 18.25 -11.84 -14.41
C ALA A 119 19.11 -11.58 -13.16
N GLY A 120 19.79 -12.61 -12.67
CA GLY A 120 20.58 -12.59 -11.45
C GLY A 120 22.09 -12.73 -11.69
N THR A 121 22.91 -12.09 -10.88
CA THR A 121 24.35 -12.40 -10.77
C THR A 121 24.71 -12.47 -9.29
N VAL A 122 25.33 -13.58 -8.88
CA VAL A 122 25.77 -13.80 -7.50
C VAL A 122 27.28 -13.95 -7.52
N VAL A 123 27.98 -13.06 -6.82
CA VAL A 123 29.43 -13.02 -6.73
C VAL A 123 29.85 -13.39 -5.31
N PRO A 124 30.46 -14.57 -5.09
CA PRO A 124 31.08 -14.91 -3.83
C PRO A 124 32.32 -14.03 -3.59
N LEU A 125 32.51 -13.61 -2.34
CA LEU A 125 33.68 -12.86 -1.87
C LEU A 125 34.51 -13.75 -0.96
N ALA A 126 35.70 -14.15 -1.41
CA ALA A 126 36.62 -14.97 -0.64
C ALA A 126 37.42 -14.14 0.38
N PRO A 127 37.66 -14.65 1.60
CA PRO A 127 38.43 -13.92 2.60
C PRO A 127 39.89 -13.75 2.15
N ALA A 128 40.42 -12.53 2.32
CA ALA A 128 41.83 -12.21 2.06
C ALA A 128 42.75 -12.48 3.28
N SER A 129 42.16 -12.68 4.46
CA SER A 129 42.84 -12.93 5.73
C SER A 129 42.03 -13.90 6.58
N ALA A 130 42.60 -14.34 7.70
CA ALA A 130 41.86 -15.14 8.66
C ALA A 130 40.54 -14.46 9.06
N VAL A 131 39.44 -15.21 9.05
CA VAL A 131 38.12 -14.70 9.43
C VAL A 131 38.08 -14.46 10.93
N THR A 132 37.72 -13.24 11.33
CA THR A 132 37.61 -12.86 12.74
C THR A 132 36.45 -13.60 13.42
N GLY A 133 36.75 -14.18 14.58
CA GLY A 133 35.77 -14.78 15.48
C GLY A 133 35.50 -13.89 16.68
N GLY A 134 34.28 -13.96 17.22
CA GLY A 134 33.95 -13.27 18.47
C GLY A 134 32.46 -13.33 18.81
N ARG A 135 32.08 -12.62 19.88
CA ARG A 135 30.68 -12.40 20.21
C ARG A 135 30.03 -11.51 19.14
N PRO A 136 28.80 -11.80 18.69
CA PRO A 136 28.13 -11.00 17.67
C PRO A 136 28.13 -9.48 17.96
N ALA A 137 27.87 -9.09 19.20
CA ALA A 137 27.84 -7.68 19.59
C ALA A 137 29.20 -6.98 19.40
N ASP A 138 30.29 -7.64 19.79
CA ASP A 138 31.64 -7.09 19.64
C ASP A 138 32.04 -7.03 18.17
N LEU A 139 31.77 -8.09 17.42
CA LEU A 139 32.03 -8.17 15.98
C LEU A 139 31.35 -7.03 15.22
N TYR A 140 30.06 -6.79 15.50
CA TYR A 140 29.35 -5.67 14.89
C TYR A 140 29.99 -4.33 15.26
N ALA A 141 30.30 -4.10 16.53
CA ALA A 141 30.87 -2.86 17.03
C ALA A 141 32.25 -2.54 16.44
N THR A 142 33.04 -3.56 16.09
CA THR A 142 34.37 -3.40 15.47
C THR A 142 34.35 -3.44 13.94
N SER A 143 33.18 -3.58 13.32
CA SER A 143 33.03 -3.65 11.86
C SER A 143 32.49 -2.32 11.30
N PRO A 144 32.56 -2.09 9.97
CA PRO A 144 31.86 -0.96 9.34
C PRO A 144 30.34 -0.96 9.57
N ALA A 145 29.77 -2.07 10.02
CA ALA A 145 28.34 -2.19 10.33
C ALA A 145 27.97 -1.66 11.73
N ALA A 146 28.90 -1.09 12.49
CA ALA A 146 28.64 -0.59 13.84
C ALA A 146 27.47 0.42 13.88
N ASP A 147 27.43 1.31 12.89
CA ASP A 147 26.42 2.37 12.76
C ASP A 147 25.15 1.93 12.00
N TYR A 148 25.09 0.68 11.54
CA TYR A 148 23.95 0.18 10.79
C TYR A 148 22.78 -0.08 11.74
N ARG A 149 21.57 0.23 11.25
CA ARG A 149 20.34 -0.03 11.98
C ARG A 149 20.03 -1.52 11.96
N VAL A 150 19.21 -1.96 12.92
CA VAL A 150 18.85 -3.37 13.07
C VAL A 150 17.58 -3.68 12.27
N GLY A 151 17.63 -4.76 11.47
CA GLY A 151 16.51 -5.32 10.74
C GLY A 151 15.80 -4.31 9.84
N ALA A 152 14.46 -4.35 9.84
CA ALA A 152 13.62 -3.52 8.97
C ALA A 152 13.76 -2.00 9.22
N ALA A 153 14.35 -1.59 10.35
CA ALA A 153 14.64 -0.18 10.62
C ALA A 153 15.77 0.37 9.73
N GLY A 154 16.63 -0.50 9.17
CA GLY A 154 17.66 -0.10 8.20
C GLY A 154 17.15 0.09 6.78
N ILE A 155 15.89 -0.28 6.50
CA ILE A 155 15.25 -0.09 5.20
C ILE A 155 14.36 1.15 5.28
N VAL A 156 14.95 2.30 4.98
CA VAL A 156 14.27 3.60 5.05
C VAL A 156 13.76 4.00 3.67
N LEU A 157 12.50 4.42 3.61
CA LEU A 157 11.89 4.88 2.36
C LEU A 157 12.41 6.30 2.02
N PRO A 158 12.64 6.60 0.73
CA PRO A 158 13.03 7.94 0.30
C PRO A 158 11.86 8.91 0.42
N ALA A 159 12.14 10.20 0.24
CA ALA A 159 11.09 11.19 0.08
C ALA A 159 10.22 10.85 -1.15
N VAL A 160 8.90 10.82 -0.94
CA VAL A 160 7.94 10.45 -1.98
C VAL A 160 7.48 11.68 -2.75
N ARG A 161 7.34 11.49 -4.06
CA ARG A 161 6.78 12.46 -5.00
C ARG A 161 6.07 11.72 -6.11
N ARG A 162 4.93 12.24 -6.55
CA ARG A 162 4.25 11.78 -7.76
C ARG A 162 5.16 11.92 -8.97
N THR A 163 4.95 11.01 -9.91
CA THR A 163 5.57 11.05 -11.23
C THR A 163 4.56 11.58 -12.25
N HIS A 164 4.84 11.41 -13.55
CA HIS A 164 3.92 11.84 -14.60
C HIS A 164 2.64 10.99 -14.59
N HIS A 165 2.78 9.67 -14.44
CA HIS A 165 1.66 8.71 -14.52
C HIS A 165 1.32 8.01 -13.20
N PHE A 166 2.15 8.15 -12.15
CA PHE A 166 1.90 7.57 -10.83
C PHE A 166 1.61 8.65 -9.78
N THR A 167 0.55 8.44 -9.01
CA THR A 167 0.16 9.27 -7.86
C THR A 167 1.09 9.05 -6.65
N ASP A 168 1.09 9.99 -5.69
CA ASP A 168 1.87 9.85 -4.46
C ASP A 168 1.56 8.53 -3.74
N GLY A 169 0.27 8.17 -3.63
CA GLY A 169 -0.17 6.92 -3.00
C GLY A 169 0.33 5.66 -3.71
N GLN A 170 0.40 5.67 -5.04
CA GLN A 170 0.96 4.56 -5.81
C GLN A 170 2.47 4.43 -5.59
N VAL A 171 3.20 5.55 -5.54
CA VAL A 171 4.64 5.54 -5.24
C VAL A 171 4.90 5.04 -3.81
N VAL A 172 4.14 5.50 -2.81
CA VAL A 172 4.22 4.97 -1.43
C VAL A 172 3.96 3.46 -1.43
N THR A 173 2.96 2.99 -2.17
CA THR A 173 2.61 1.56 -2.26
C THR A 173 3.76 0.75 -2.84
N ALA A 174 4.34 1.19 -3.96
CA ALA A 174 5.49 0.53 -4.59
C ALA A 174 6.69 0.42 -3.65
N LEU A 175 7.05 1.53 -2.99
CA LEU A 175 8.15 1.57 -2.02
C LEU A 175 7.88 0.67 -0.81
N SER A 176 6.61 0.57 -0.38
CA SER A 176 6.21 -0.32 0.71
C SER A 176 6.33 -1.78 0.30
N ILE A 177 5.88 -2.17 -0.91
CA ILE A 177 6.04 -3.54 -1.41
C ILE A 177 7.52 -3.89 -1.57
N ALA A 178 8.34 -2.97 -2.09
CA ALA A 178 9.78 -3.14 -2.19
C ALA A 178 10.43 -3.38 -0.81
N LYS A 179 10.03 -2.61 0.21
CA LYS A 179 10.47 -2.83 1.59
C LYS A 179 10.01 -4.18 2.12
N ASP A 180 8.75 -4.56 1.91
CA ASP A 180 8.22 -5.86 2.34
C ASP A 180 9.02 -7.00 1.70
N TYR A 181 9.33 -6.91 0.39
CA TYR A 181 10.17 -7.86 -0.31
C TYR A 181 11.58 -7.97 0.30
N LEU A 182 12.24 -6.84 0.58
CA LEU A 182 13.56 -6.84 1.22
C LEU A 182 13.53 -7.46 2.63
N VAL A 183 12.48 -7.20 3.41
CA VAL A 183 12.31 -7.80 4.73
C VAL A 183 12.12 -9.31 4.61
N GLN A 184 11.17 -9.77 3.79
CA GLN A 184 10.88 -11.20 3.67
C GLN A 184 12.04 -11.98 3.03
N SER A 185 12.73 -11.39 2.05
CA SER A 185 13.81 -12.07 1.33
C SER A 185 15.19 -11.94 1.98
N SER A 186 15.37 -11.16 3.04
CA SER A 186 16.70 -10.96 3.67
C SER A 186 16.70 -10.90 5.19
N LEU A 187 15.54 -10.86 5.85
CA LEU A 187 15.47 -10.74 7.31
C LEU A 187 14.58 -11.80 7.96
N ASP A 188 13.71 -12.46 7.19
CA ASP A 188 12.86 -13.53 7.70
C ASP A 188 13.71 -14.71 8.20
N PRO A 189 13.58 -15.12 9.49
CA PRO A 189 14.42 -16.17 10.06
C PRO A 189 14.29 -17.53 9.36
N ASP A 190 13.09 -17.89 8.91
CA ASP A 190 12.83 -19.19 8.28
C ASP A 190 13.41 -19.23 6.86
N VAL A 191 13.37 -18.09 6.15
CA VAL A 191 14.04 -17.88 4.86
C VAL A 191 15.56 -17.93 5.03
N LEU A 192 16.12 -17.22 6.02
CA LEU A 192 17.56 -17.22 6.29
C LEU A 192 18.08 -18.61 6.66
N ALA A 193 17.29 -19.38 7.41
CA ALA A 193 17.58 -20.79 7.74
C ALA A 193 17.41 -21.75 6.56
N GLY A 194 16.89 -21.28 5.41
CA GLY A 194 16.64 -22.10 4.23
C GLY A 194 15.47 -23.09 4.38
N THR A 195 14.59 -22.87 5.36
CA THR A 195 13.44 -23.74 5.68
C THR A 195 12.14 -23.28 5.02
N ALA A 196 12.06 -22.01 4.63
CA ALA A 196 10.90 -21.44 3.95
C ALA A 196 11.29 -20.59 2.74
N SER A 197 10.43 -20.60 1.71
CA SER A 197 10.49 -19.69 0.56
C SER A 197 9.15 -18.99 0.31
N ARG A 198 8.07 -19.48 0.92
CA ARG A 198 6.70 -18.97 0.78
C ARG A 198 6.56 -17.47 1.10
N PRO A 199 7.18 -16.90 2.15
CA PRO A 199 7.05 -15.47 2.44
C PRO A 199 7.53 -14.57 1.31
N VAL A 200 8.53 -15.02 0.54
CA VAL A 200 9.00 -14.32 -0.66
C VAL A 200 8.09 -14.62 -1.85
N ARG A 201 7.72 -15.89 -2.05
CA ARG A 201 6.91 -16.35 -3.18
C ARG A 201 5.59 -15.61 -3.33
N VAL A 202 4.91 -15.29 -2.23
CA VAL A 202 3.60 -14.60 -2.26
C VAL A 202 3.68 -13.13 -2.65
N LEU A 203 4.88 -12.54 -2.61
CA LEU A 203 5.14 -11.15 -2.99
C LEU A 203 5.53 -11.01 -4.46
N LEU A 204 5.68 -12.11 -5.20
CA LEU A 204 6.12 -12.10 -6.59
C LEU A 204 4.95 -12.03 -7.57
N ASP A 205 5.19 -11.40 -8.71
CA ASP A 205 4.29 -11.47 -9.84
C ASP A 205 4.08 -12.94 -10.30
N PRO A 206 2.85 -13.37 -10.65
CA PRO A 206 2.54 -14.72 -11.07
C PRO A 206 3.40 -15.25 -12.22
N ASP A 207 3.79 -14.39 -13.16
CA ASP A 207 4.59 -14.77 -14.33
C ASP A 207 6.01 -15.21 -13.91
N GLN A 208 6.50 -14.78 -12.74
CA GLN A 208 7.81 -15.15 -12.21
C GLN A 208 7.78 -16.43 -11.35
N LEU A 209 6.60 -16.93 -10.98
CA LEU A 209 6.49 -18.03 -10.01
C LEU A 209 7.12 -19.33 -10.51
N ALA A 210 7.00 -19.64 -11.81
CA ALA A 210 7.61 -20.84 -12.38
C ALA A 210 9.15 -20.81 -12.29
N GLN A 211 9.75 -19.65 -12.55
CA GLN A 211 11.20 -19.45 -12.43
C GLN A 211 11.64 -19.51 -10.96
N PHE A 212 10.90 -18.88 -10.06
CA PHE A 212 11.16 -18.92 -8.62
C PHE A 212 11.10 -20.35 -8.08
N ASP A 213 10.04 -21.09 -8.39
CA ASP A 213 9.84 -22.47 -7.93
C ASP A 213 10.95 -23.40 -8.46
N ARG A 214 11.40 -23.19 -9.71
CA ARG A 214 12.58 -23.87 -10.26
C ARG A 214 13.88 -23.51 -9.52
N SER A 215 14.07 -22.23 -9.19
CA SER A 215 15.25 -21.76 -8.44
C SER A 215 15.31 -22.37 -7.04
N MET A 216 14.16 -22.63 -6.41
CA MET A 216 14.09 -23.26 -5.09
C MET A 216 14.30 -24.77 -5.12
N SER A 217 13.82 -25.45 -6.16
CA SER A 217 13.87 -26.92 -6.29
C SER A 217 15.16 -27.45 -6.93
N ALA A 218 15.72 -26.73 -7.90
CA ALA A 218 16.93 -27.10 -8.62
C ALA A 218 17.80 -25.86 -8.88
N PRO A 219 18.38 -25.26 -7.81
CA PRO A 219 19.18 -24.05 -7.92
C PRO A 219 20.42 -24.26 -8.80
N VAL A 220 20.71 -23.30 -9.67
CA VAL A 220 21.92 -23.30 -10.51
C VAL A 220 22.37 -21.87 -10.83
N GLY A 221 23.69 -21.64 -10.87
CA GLY A 221 24.31 -20.36 -11.18
C GLY A 221 24.32 -19.99 -12.67
N ASP A 222 23.19 -20.12 -13.37
CA ASP A 222 23.06 -19.81 -14.81
C ASP A 222 22.58 -18.38 -15.10
N GLY A 223 22.49 -17.56 -14.05
CA GLY A 223 21.98 -16.20 -14.10
C GLY A 223 20.45 -16.09 -14.10
N ALA A 224 19.72 -17.20 -14.04
CA ALA A 224 18.26 -17.22 -14.00
C ALA A 224 17.69 -18.05 -12.84
N HIS A 225 18.40 -19.06 -12.35
CA HIS A 225 17.85 -20.04 -11.41
C HIS A 225 18.62 -20.15 -10.09
N ALA A 226 19.41 -19.15 -9.72
CA ALA A 226 20.04 -19.12 -8.40
C ALA A 226 19.01 -18.72 -7.34
N ALA A 227 18.76 -19.58 -6.35
CA ALA A 227 17.89 -19.24 -5.20
C ALA A 227 18.40 -17.98 -4.47
N THR A 228 19.72 -17.84 -4.38
CA THR A 228 20.39 -16.70 -3.73
C THR A 228 20.29 -15.37 -4.48
N ALA A 229 19.83 -15.37 -5.73
CA ALA A 229 19.45 -14.14 -6.42
C ALA A 229 18.09 -13.60 -5.92
N TRP A 230 17.16 -14.49 -5.57
CA TRP A 230 15.84 -14.14 -5.05
C TRP A 230 15.86 -13.74 -3.58
N LEU A 231 16.58 -14.51 -2.76
CA LEU A 231 16.55 -14.37 -1.30
C LEU A 231 17.89 -14.73 -0.65
N VAL A 232 18.09 -14.31 0.60
CA VAL A 232 19.25 -14.70 1.39
C VAL A 232 18.89 -15.95 2.17
N ARG A 233 19.67 -17.02 1.97
CA ARG A 233 19.58 -18.26 2.75
C ARG A 233 20.98 -18.81 2.98
N PHE A 234 21.20 -19.38 4.15
CA PHE A 234 22.42 -20.10 4.48
C PHE A 234 22.23 -21.60 4.21
N ASP A 235 23.31 -22.29 3.82
CA ASP A 235 23.31 -23.75 3.78
C ASP A 235 23.28 -24.27 5.23
N PRO A 236 22.18 -24.92 5.67
CA PRO A 236 21.98 -25.32 7.06
C PRO A 236 22.94 -26.42 7.52
N THR A 237 23.70 -27.03 6.61
CA THR A 237 24.76 -27.98 6.96
C THR A 237 26.05 -27.27 7.36
N THR A 238 26.21 -26.01 6.95
CA THR A 238 27.45 -25.24 7.15
C THR A 238 27.33 -24.21 8.26
N ALA A 239 26.26 -23.41 8.27
CA ALA A 239 26.11 -22.29 9.19
C ALA A 239 24.66 -22.04 9.59
N VAL A 240 24.49 -21.49 10.79
CA VAL A 240 23.22 -20.97 11.30
C VAL A 240 23.43 -19.56 11.84
N LEU A 241 22.34 -18.78 11.97
CA LEU A 241 22.41 -17.47 12.61
C LEU A 241 22.84 -17.60 14.08
N ALA A 242 23.76 -16.73 14.47
CA ALA A 242 24.22 -16.56 15.84
C ALA A 242 23.50 -15.41 16.56
N ASP A 243 22.99 -14.43 15.80
CA ASP A 243 22.21 -13.29 16.29
C ASP A 243 21.09 -12.98 15.28
N SER A 244 19.89 -12.68 15.77
CA SER A 244 18.74 -12.27 14.95
C SER A 244 18.78 -10.78 14.58
N ARG A 245 19.63 -9.99 15.24
CA ARG A 245 19.77 -8.54 15.02
C ARG A 245 20.67 -8.23 13.83
N VAL A 246 20.22 -8.63 12.65
CA VAL A 246 20.89 -8.34 11.37
C VAL A 246 21.08 -6.83 11.21
N ARG A 247 22.29 -6.41 10.83
CA ARG A 247 22.62 -5.01 10.56
C ARG A 247 22.34 -4.66 9.11
N VAL A 248 21.64 -3.56 8.89
CA VAL A 248 21.15 -3.17 7.57
C VAL A 248 21.44 -1.69 7.31
N SER A 249 21.99 -1.42 6.14
CA SER A 249 22.15 -0.06 5.60
C SER A 249 21.98 -0.11 4.09
N GLY A 250 21.37 0.92 3.51
CA GLY A 250 21.12 0.97 2.09
C GLY A 250 20.21 2.12 1.69
N THR A 251 19.90 2.14 0.40
CA THR A 251 19.03 3.15 -0.21
C THR A 251 17.96 2.52 -1.08
N LEU A 252 16.86 3.25 -1.19
CA LEU A 252 15.76 3.01 -2.11
C LEU A 252 15.62 4.26 -2.98
N SER A 253 15.52 4.08 -4.29
CA SER A 253 15.14 5.13 -5.23
C SER A 253 14.06 4.60 -6.16
N PHE A 254 13.33 5.50 -6.80
CA PHE A 254 12.29 5.12 -7.74
C PHE A 254 12.31 6.05 -8.94
N GLU A 255 11.95 5.51 -10.10
CA GLU A 255 11.78 6.25 -11.34
C GLU A 255 10.65 5.64 -12.18
N GLU A 256 10.02 6.47 -12.99
CA GLU A 256 9.03 6.02 -13.96
C GLU A 256 9.73 5.69 -15.27
N VAL A 257 9.82 4.40 -15.62
CA VAL A 257 10.54 3.95 -16.82
C VAL A 257 9.63 3.92 -18.05
N THR A 258 8.33 3.68 -17.84
CA THR A 258 7.29 3.80 -18.87
C THR A 258 5.99 4.32 -18.24
N PRO A 259 5.00 4.77 -19.01
CA PRO A 259 3.71 5.24 -18.47
C PRO A 259 2.96 4.24 -17.57
N ASN A 260 3.29 2.95 -17.69
CA ASN A 260 2.66 1.87 -16.93
C ASN A 260 3.61 1.15 -15.98
N VAL A 261 4.89 1.52 -15.90
CA VAL A 261 5.86 0.83 -15.05
C VAL A 261 6.66 1.82 -14.22
N LEU A 262 6.53 1.66 -12.90
CA LEU A 262 7.38 2.30 -11.90
C LEU A 262 8.49 1.31 -11.52
N GLU A 263 9.75 1.73 -11.65
CA GLU A 263 10.90 0.94 -11.20
C GLU A 263 11.38 1.47 -9.85
N VAL A 264 11.60 0.58 -8.90
CA VAL A 264 12.27 0.84 -7.62
C VAL A 264 13.62 0.15 -7.65
N THR A 265 14.68 0.94 -7.52
CA THR A 265 16.04 0.41 -7.37
C THR A 265 16.40 0.39 -5.89
N THR A 266 16.95 -0.73 -5.45
CA THR A 266 17.38 -0.93 -4.06
C THR A 266 18.86 -1.29 -4.05
N ASP A 267 19.66 -0.70 -3.15
CA ASP A 267 21.04 -1.10 -2.89
C ASP A 267 21.22 -1.21 -1.38
N HIS A 268 21.20 -2.44 -0.86
CA HIS A 268 21.27 -2.70 0.58
C HIS A 268 22.37 -3.69 0.92
N THR A 269 23.10 -3.38 2.00
CA THR A 269 24.06 -4.27 2.64
C THR A 269 23.46 -4.80 3.94
N PHE A 270 23.38 -6.12 4.02
CA PHE A 270 22.94 -6.89 5.18
C PHE A 270 24.13 -7.61 5.81
N VAL A 271 24.30 -7.50 7.13
CA VAL A 271 25.41 -8.13 7.85
C VAL A 271 24.86 -9.05 8.94
N TYR A 272 25.14 -10.32 8.80
CA TYR A 272 24.66 -11.41 9.63
C TYR A 272 25.79 -11.89 10.54
N ALA A 273 25.49 -12.19 11.80
CA ALA A 273 26.37 -12.99 12.63
C ALA A 273 25.99 -14.46 12.45
N VAL A 274 26.92 -15.29 12.02
CA VAL A 274 26.72 -16.72 11.75
C VAL A 274 27.69 -17.55 12.57
N ARG A 275 27.32 -18.79 12.86
CA ARG A 275 28.15 -19.78 13.56
C ARG A 275 28.03 -21.14 12.88
N PRO A 276 28.96 -22.08 13.12
CA PRO A 276 28.85 -23.43 12.56
C PRO A 276 27.51 -24.08 12.88
N ALA A 277 26.90 -24.76 11.90
CA ALA A 277 25.65 -25.49 12.11
C ALA A 277 25.85 -26.76 12.96
N THR A 278 27.04 -27.37 12.87
CA THR A 278 27.43 -28.57 13.61
C THR A 278 28.82 -28.39 14.23
N GLY A 279 29.10 -29.16 15.28
CA GLY A 279 30.34 -29.06 16.05
C GLY A 279 30.28 -28.06 17.21
N ALA A 280 31.18 -28.23 18.18
CA ALA A 280 31.36 -27.24 19.24
C ALA A 280 31.96 -25.97 18.61
N PRO A 281 31.41 -24.78 18.84
CA PRO A 281 32.05 -23.56 18.39
C PRO A 281 33.43 -23.50 19.05
N ALA A 282 34.46 -23.05 18.32
CA ALA A 282 35.84 -23.02 18.82
C ALA A 282 35.98 -22.19 20.12
N ALA A 283 34.96 -21.39 20.47
CA ALA A 283 34.66 -20.88 21.80
C ALA A 283 33.15 -20.59 21.90
N ALA A 284 32.63 -20.30 23.10
CA ALA A 284 31.29 -19.72 23.28
C ALA A 284 31.08 -18.40 22.48
N ASP A 285 32.18 -17.85 21.96
CA ASP A 285 32.35 -16.64 21.14
C ASP A 285 32.72 -16.95 19.66
N GLY A 286 32.31 -18.09 19.11
CA GLY A 286 32.72 -18.58 17.79
C GLY A 286 31.91 -18.08 16.59
N ALA A 287 31.26 -16.92 16.67
CA ALA A 287 30.52 -16.36 15.53
C ALA A 287 31.47 -15.63 14.56
N SER A 288 31.01 -15.44 13.33
CA SER A 288 31.67 -14.63 12.30
C SER A 288 30.64 -13.74 11.61
N LEU A 289 31.10 -12.61 11.08
CA LEU A 289 30.25 -11.77 10.24
C LEU A 289 30.22 -12.31 8.81
N PHE A 290 29.03 -12.33 8.23
CA PHE A 290 28.80 -12.59 6.82
C PHE A 290 28.00 -11.43 6.23
N THR A 291 28.49 -10.87 5.14
CA THR A 291 27.95 -9.67 4.51
C THR A 291 27.37 -10.00 3.16
N VAL A 292 26.15 -9.53 2.91
CA VAL A 292 25.46 -9.65 1.62
C VAL A 292 25.04 -8.25 1.18
N ARG A 293 25.59 -7.77 0.06
CA ARG A 293 25.10 -6.58 -0.63
C ARG A 293 24.23 -7.00 -1.80
N ARG A 294 23.03 -6.42 -1.90
CA ARG A 294 22.04 -6.71 -2.94
C ARG A 294 21.64 -5.42 -3.64
N GLU A 295 21.91 -5.34 -4.93
CA GLU A 295 21.35 -4.36 -5.85
C GLU A 295 20.18 -5.01 -6.59
N LEU A 296 18.96 -4.54 -6.37
CA LEU A 296 17.75 -5.08 -6.98
C LEU A 296 17.04 -4.00 -7.80
N ARG A 297 16.43 -4.43 -8.90
CA ARG A 297 15.46 -3.63 -9.65
C ARG A 297 14.12 -4.31 -9.58
N LEU A 298 13.16 -3.63 -8.96
CA LEU A 298 11.80 -4.08 -8.80
C LEU A 298 10.90 -3.24 -9.69
N ARG A 299 10.02 -3.86 -10.46
CA ARG A 299 9.09 -3.18 -11.36
C ARG A 299 7.68 -3.40 -10.86
N PHE A 300 6.87 -2.36 -11.04
CA PHE A 300 5.49 -2.33 -10.57
C PHE A 300 4.63 -1.73 -11.67
N ASP A 301 3.67 -2.51 -12.14
CA ASP A 301 2.55 -1.99 -12.88
C ASP A 301 1.34 -1.72 -11.97
N ARG A 302 0.19 -1.36 -12.55
CA ARG A 302 -1.01 -1.08 -11.74
C ARG A 302 -1.62 -2.33 -11.12
N GLU A 303 -1.49 -3.49 -11.76
CA GLU A 303 -1.96 -4.76 -11.23
C GLU A 303 -1.11 -5.18 -10.03
N ASP A 304 0.22 -5.10 -10.16
CA ASP A 304 1.19 -5.34 -9.09
C ASP A 304 0.89 -4.49 -7.86
N LEU A 305 0.68 -3.19 -8.05
CA LEU A 305 0.35 -2.28 -6.95
C LEU A 305 -0.96 -2.64 -6.26
N ALA A 306 -1.98 -3.04 -7.03
CA ALA A 306 -3.27 -3.45 -6.49
C ALA A 306 -3.19 -4.80 -5.76
N ALA A 307 -2.41 -5.74 -6.30
CA ALA A 307 -2.22 -7.08 -5.76
C ALA A 307 -1.14 -7.17 -4.67
N ARG A 308 -0.40 -6.08 -4.43
CA ARG A 308 0.80 -6.01 -3.56
C ARG A 308 1.89 -7.01 -3.94
N ARG A 309 2.21 -7.08 -5.23
CA ARG A 309 3.26 -7.94 -5.79
C ARG A 309 4.39 -7.10 -6.41
N ALA A 310 5.51 -7.73 -6.68
CA ALA A 310 6.67 -7.14 -7.34
C ALA A 310 7.18 -8.05 -8.46
N GLU A 311 7.48 -7.46 -9.61
CA GLU A 311 8.35 -8.05 -10.63
C GLU A 311 9.81 -7.79 -10.22
N VAL A 312 10.57 -8.84 -9.93
CA VAL A 312 12.02 -8.71 -9.68
C VAL A 312 12.75 -8.81 -11.02
N ALA A 313 13.09 -7.67 -11.61
CA ALA A 313 13.66 -7.61 -12.95
C ALA A 313 15.14 -8.02 -12.98
N SER A 314 15.92 -7.57 -11.99
CA SER A 314 17.33 -7.95 -11.89
C SER A 314 17.83 -7.98 -10.45
N ALA A 315 18.81 -8.84 -10.19
CA ALA A 315 19.51 -8.92 -8.92
C ALA A 315 21.02 -9.01 -9.14
N TYR A 316 21.78 -8.14 -8.49
CA TYR A 316 23.23 -8.25 -8.38
C TYR A 316 23.60 -8.41 -6.91
N VAL A 317 24.21 -9.54 -6.57
CA VAL A 317 24.48 -9.94 -5.18
C VAL A 317 25.97 -10.16 -4.99
N MET A 318 26.55 -9.50 -4.00
CA MET A 318 27.90 -9.79 -3.51
C MET A 318 27.79 -10.35 -2.09
N ALA A 319 28.39 -11.51 -1.83
CA ALA A 319 28.23 -12.20 -0.55
C ALA A 319 29.54 -12.85 -0.07
N GLY A 320 29.93 -12.62 1.18
CA GLY A 320 31.08 -13.28 1.79
C GLY A 320 31.32 -12.88 3.25
N PRO A 321 32.30 -13.48 3.93
CA PRO A 321 33.33 -14.35 3.36
C PRO A 321 32.79 -15.76 3.01
N GLN A 322 33.04 -16.24 1.80
CA GLN A 322 32.78 -17.62 1.37
C GLN A 322 33.80 -18.07 0.33
N ASP A 323 34.05 -19.38 0.23
CA ASP A 323 34.94 -19.93 -0.79
C ASP A 323 34.35 -19.76 -2.20
N CYS A 324 35.15 -19.34 -3.17
CA CYS A 324 34.70 -19.18 -4.55
C CYS A 324 34.50 -20.50 -5.28
N SER A 325 35.04 -21.61 -4.78
CA SER A 325 34.75 -22.96 -5.26
C SER A 325 33.39 -23.48 -4.80
N ALA A 326 32.79 -22.86 -3.76
CA ALA A 326 31.46 -23.20 -3.31
C ALA A 326 30.42 -22.56 -4.25
N ASP A 327 29.54 -23.40 -4.83
CA ASP A 327 28.40 -22.91 -5.61
C ASP A 327 27.43 -22.13 -4.70
N PRO A 328 27.25 -20.81 -4.90
CA PRO A 328 26.37 -20.02 -4.06
C PRO A 328 24.90 -20.13 -4.50
N ALA A 329 24.57 -20.83 -5.60
CA ALA A 329 23.22 -20.80 -6.18
C ALA A 329 22.14 -21.31 -5.23
N GLY A 330 22.42 -22.39 -4.49
CA GLY A 330 21.46 -23.01 -3.58
C GLY A 330 21.38 -22.38 -2.19
N GLY A 331 22.47 -21.78 -1.72
CA GLY A 331 22.57 -21.15 -0.41
C GLY A 331 24.00 -20.76 -0.08
N PHE A 332 24.16 -19.73 0.75
CA PHE A 332 25.48 -19.24 1.13
C PHE A 332 26.18 -20.19 2.09
N ARG A 333 27.49 -20.36 1.90
CA ARG A 333 28.37 -21.19 2.73
C ARG A 333 29.46 -20.34 3.36
N PRO A 334 29.20 -19.71 4.52
CA PRO A 334 30.17 -18.84 5.16
C PRO A 334 31.48 -19.56 5.48
N VAL A 335 32.60 -18.90 5.22
CA VAL A 335 33.89 -19.26 5.81
C VAL A 335 33.92 -18.66 7.22
N LEU A 336 34.11 -19.51 8.23
CA LEU A 336 33.92 -19.17 9.64
C LEU A 336 35.25 -18.86 10.35
N ALA A 337 35.13 -18.40 11.59
CA ALA A 337 36.23 -17.93 12.42
C ALA A 337 37.45 -18.86 12.41
N GLY A 338 38.64 -18.28 12.26
CA GLY A 338 39.92 -19.00 12.26
C GLY A 338 40.30 -19.64 10.93
N ALA A 339 39.37 -19.77 9.98
CA ALA A 339 39.71 -20.19 8.62
C ALA A 339 40.50 -19.09 7.90
N GLY A 340 41.56 -19.48 7.21
CA GLY A 340 42.47 -18.60 6.49
C GLY A 340 41.97 -18.17 5.10
N PRO A 341 42.80 -17.44 4.33
CA PRO A 341 42.48 -17.06 2.96
C PRO A 341 42.26 -18.30 2.10
N THR A 342 41.17 -18.34 1.33
CA THR A 342 40.84 -19.47 0.45
C THR A 342 41.22 -19.21 -1.00
N THR A 343 41.51 -17.96 -1.37
CA THR A 343 41.95 -17.59 -2.71
C THR A 343 42.92 -16.42 -2.69
N VAL A 344 43.83 -16.39 -3.66
CA VAL A 344 44.53 -15.18 -4.09
C VAL A 344 43.90 -14.77 -5.41
N GLY A 345 43.35 -13.56 -5.49
CA GLY A 345 42.44 -13.19 -6.57
C GLY A 345 42.55 -11.73 -7.02
N PRO A 346 41.61 -11.26 -7.87
CA PRO A 346 41.61 -9.90 -8.41
C PRO A 346 41.45 -8.84 -7.31
N ALA A 347 41.45 -7.56 -7.70
CA ALA A 347 41.32 -6.45 -6.76
C ALA A 347 40.17 -6.65 -5.75
N ALA A 348 40.44 -6.31 -4.49
CA ALA A 348 39.50 -6.55 -3.41
C ALA A 348 38.20 -5.73 -3.60
N SER A 349 37.07 -6.39 -3.40
CA SER A 349 35.73 -5.83 -3.45
C SER A 349 35.22 -5.59 -2.03
N ASP A 350 34.81 -4.35 -1.76
CA ASP A 350 34.26 -3.95 -0.47
C ASP A 350 32.71 -3.93 -0.53
N PRO A 351 32.02 -4.88 0.11
CA PRO A 351 30.55 -4.90 0.15
C PRO A 351 29.95 -3.80 1.05
N TYR A 352 30.78 -3.08 1.81
CA TYR A 352 30.36 -1.92 2.62
C TYR A 352 30.49 -0.59 1.86
N ALA A 353 31.26 -0.54 0.77
CA ALA A 353 31.52 0.70 0.04
C ALA A 353 30.23 1.34 -0.50
N THR A 354 29.86 2.50 0.04
CA THR A 354 28.72 3.29 -0.44
C THR A 354 29.08 4.05 -1.73
N GLY A 355 28.13 4.18 -2.66
CA GLY A 355 28.31 4.93 -3.91
C GLY A 355 28.17 4.06 -5.16
N HIS A 356 28.51 4.62 -6.34
CA HIS A 356 28.33 3.99 -7.64
C HIS A 356 28.77 2.51 -7.64
N PRO A 357 27.96 1.61 -8.22
CA PRO A 357 28.11 0.17 -8.04
C PRO A 357 29.47 -0.27 -8.57
N ARG A 358 30.40 -0.55 -7.66
CA ARG A 358 31.62 -1.28 -7.98
C ARG A 358 31.25 -2.74 -8.09
N ARG A 359 30.65 -3.10 -9.22
CA ARG A 359 30.47 -4.51 -9.58
C ARG A 359 31.87 -5.14 -9.65
N ALA A 360 32.05 -6.26 -8.96
CA ALA A 360 33.28 -7.01 -9.02
C ALA A 360 33.57 -7.40 -10.48
N ALA A 361 34.80 -7.17 -10.93
CA ALA A 361 35.28 -7.61 -12.23
C ALA A 361 35.59 -9.12 -12.16
N GLY A 362 34.57 -9.98 -12.10
CA GLY A 362 34.75 -11.42 -12.08
C GLY A 362 33.57 -12.22 -11.51
N LEU A 363 33.59 -13.53 -11.77
CA LEU A 363 32.64 -14.51 -11.21
C LEU A 363 32.93 -14.85 -9.73
N CYS A 364 34.02 -14.31 -9.18
CA CYS A 364 34.48 -14.41 -7.80
C CYS A 364 35.28 -13.14 -7.47
N GLY A 365 35.10 -12.59 -6.26
CA GLY A 365 35.86 -11.45 -5.76
C GLY A 365 36.68 -11.80 -4.52
N VAL A 366 37.70 -11.00 -4.22
CA VAL A 366 38.38 -11.03 -2.93
C VAL A 366 37.67 -10.05 -2.00
N LEU A 367 37.31 -10.48 -0.79
CA LEU A 367 36.70 -9.60 0.21
C LEU A 367 37.74 -8.58 0.68
N ALA A 368 37.46 -7.29 0.48
CA ALA A 368 38.28 -6.23 1.03
C ALA A 368 38.26 -6.28 2.56
N GLN A 369 39.43 -6.12 3.17
CA GLN A 369 39.48 -5.86 4.59
C GLN A 369 38.82 -4.51 4.85
N PRO A 370 37.91 -4.41 5.84
CA PRO A 370 37.34 -3.12 6.20
C PRO A 370 38.50 -2.19 6.57
N ALA A 371 38.63 -1.08 5.84
CA ALA A 371 39.64 -0.09 6.15
C ALA A 371 39.34 0.44 7.56
N THR A 372 40.25 0.20 8.51
CA THR A 372 40.23 0.90 9.79
C THR A 372 40.24 2.39 9.47
N PRO A 373 39.31 3.21 10.00
CA PRO A 373 39.38 4.64 9.80
C PRO A 373 40.70 5.12 10.42
N THR A 374 41.68 5.40 9.57
CA THR A 374 42.94 6.01 9.99
C THR A 374 42.57 7.35 10.58
N ALA A 375 42.79 7.52 11.89
CA ALA A 375 42.71 8.82 12.53
C ALA A 375 43.54 9.80 11.70
N THR A 376 42.88 10.82 11.15
CA THR A 376 43.53 11.87 10.40
C THR A 376 44.63 12.47 11.30
N PRO A 377 45.90 12.51 10.88
CA PRO A 377 46.92 13.16 11.69
C PRO A 377 46.52 14.63 11.81
N VAL A 378 46.25 15.06 13.04
CA VAL A 378 46.05 16.48 13.36
C VAL A 378 47.36 17.16 13.00
N SER A 379 47.35 17.91 11.91
CA SER A 379 48.45 18.78 11.54
C SER A 379 48.66 19.77 12.68
N PRO A 380 49.87 19.90 13.25
CA PRO A 380 50.13 20.95 14.22
C PRO A 380 49.90 22.30 13.53
N ALA A 381 48.99 23.09 14.10
CA ALA A 381 48.72 24.45 13.66
C ALA A 381 50.00 25.31 13.75
N PRO A 382 50.14 26.32 12.86
CA PRO A 382 51.38 27.05 12.63
C PRO A 382 51.85 27.91 13.80
#